data_AF-A0A376W6U0-F1
#
_entry.id   AF-A0A376W6U0-F1
#
_cell.length_a   1.000
_cell.length_b   1.000
_cell.length_c   1.000
_cell.angle_alpha   90.00
_cell.angle_beta   90.00
_cell.angle_gamma   90.00
#
_symmetry.space_group_name_H-M   'P 1'
#
loop_
_entity.id
_entity.type
_entity.pdbx_description
1 polymer ?
#
loop_
_entity_poly.entity_id
_entity_poly.type
_entity_poly.pdbx_seq_one_letter_code
_entity_poly.pdbx_strand_id
1 'polypeptide(L)'
;MATSVQTGKAKQLTLLGFFAITASMVMAVYEYPTFATSGFSLVFFLLLGGILWFIPVGLCAAEMATVDGWEEGGVFAWVSNTLGPRWGFAAISFGYLQIAIGFIPMLYFVLGALSYILKWPALNEDPITKNYCSTHHSLGAGINAVWVARNTRRELLKLASSPVSCYLHLF
;
A
#
# COMPACT_ATOMS: atom_id res chain seq x y z
N MET A 1 -35.48 25.49 9.32
CA MET A 1 -34.74 24.58 10.21
C MET A 1 -33.27 24.87 10.02
N ALA A 2 -32.62 25.46 11.04
CA ALA A 2 -31.23 25.86 10.97
C ALA A 2 -30.32 24.62 11.10
N THR A 3 -29.52 24.34 10.08
CA THR A 3 -28.39 23.42 10.15
C THR A 3 -27.27 24.11 10.94
N SER A 4 -27.01 23.64 12.15
CA SER A 4 -25.90 24.11 12.97
C SER A 4 -24.57 23.73 12.33
N VAL A 5 -23.79 24.73 11.93
CA VAL A 5 -22.37 24.59 11.64
C VAL A 5 -21.70 24.17 12.95
N GLN A 6 -21.29 22.90 13.05
CA GLN A 6 -20.48 22.46 14.17
C GLN A 6 -19.08 23.04 14.02
N THR A 7 -18.77 24.06 14.83
CA THR A 7 -17.43 24.63 14.98
C THR A 7 -16.46 23.51 15.35
N GLY A 8 -15.50 23.24 14.47
CA GLY A 8 -14.60 22.08 14.54
C GLY A 8 -13.86 21.98 15.87
N LYS A 9 -14.10 20.87 16.58
CA LYS A 9 -13.21 20.37 17.62
C LYS A 9 -11.82 20.27 17.00
N ALA A 10 -10.78 20.81 17.64
CA ALA A 10 -9.39 20.57 17.23
C ALA A 10 -9.25 19.09 16.91
N LYS A 11 -8.70 18.76 15.73
CA LYS A 11 -8.59 17.39 15.19
C LYS A 11 -7.56 16.62 16.02
N GLN A 12 -7.89 16.37 17.28
CA GLN A 12 -7.03 15.73 18.26
C GLN A 12 -7.30 14.24 18.22
N LEU A 13 -6.40 13.55 17.54
CA LEU A 13 -6.35 12.11 17.56
C LEU A 13 -5.50 11.68 18.76
N THR A 14 -6.05 10.87 19.65
CA THR A 14 -5.28 10.31 20.77
C THR A 14 -4.23 9.33 20.25
N LEU A 15 -3.13 9.13 20.98
CA LEU A 15 -2.09 8.16 20.60
C LEU A 15 -2.67 6.76 20.39
N LEU A 16 -3.60 6.35 21.26
CA LEU A 16 -4.32 5.08 21.09
C LEU A 16 -5.23 5.07 19.86
N GLY A 17 -5.83 6.21 19.49
CA GLY A 17 -6.58 6.35 18.24
C GLY A 17 -5.68 6.18 17.01
N PHE A 18 -4.46 6.72 17.04
CA PHE A 18 -3.48 6.58 15.94
C PHE A 18 -3.01 5.14 15.80
N PHE A 19 -2.71 4.51 16.94
CA PHE A 19 -2.34 3.10 17.00
C PHE A 19 -3.50 2.21 16.49
N ALA A 20 -4.74 2.48 16.88
CA ALA A 20 -5.89 1.67 16.48
C ALA A 20 -6.14 1.68 14.97
N ILE A 21 -5.96 2.82 14.28
CA ILE A 21 -6.15 2.92 12.82
C ILE A 21 -5.09 2.10 12.07
N THR A 22 -3.86 2.05 12.59
CA THR A 22 -2.72 1.36 11.97
C THR A 22 -2.55 -0.08 12.44
N ALA A 23 -3.21 -0.47 13.55
CA ALA A 23 -3.13 -1.81 14.13
C ALA A 23 -3.65 -2.93 13.20
N SER A 24 -4.44 -2.58 12.19
CA SER A 24 -4.95 -3.55 11.20
C SER A 24 -3.84 -4.28 10.44
N MET A 25 -2.70 -3.62 10.21
CA MET A 25 -1.55 -4.22 9.50
C MET A 25 -0.75 -5.22 10.35
N VAL A 26 -0.94 -5.25 11.67
CA VAL A 26 -0.17 -6.12 12.59
C VAL A 26 -0.49 -7.61 12.37
N MET A 27 -1.63 -7.92 11.76
CA MET A 27 -2.08 -9.29 11.52
C MET A 27 -1.69 -9.77 10.11
N ALA A 28 -0.62 -10.57 10.00
CA ALA A 28 -0.13 -11.14 8.74
C ALA A 28 -0.22 -12.68 8.73
N VAL A 29 -1.43 -13.23 8.91
CA VAL A 29 -1.67 -14.67 9.09
C VAL A 29 -1.15 -15.53 7.93
N TYR A 30 -1.19 -14.98 6.71
CA TYR A 30 -0.73 -15.66 5.51
C TYR A 30 0.80 -15.88 5.46
N GLU A 31 1.58 -15.16 6.28
CA GLU A 31 3.05 -15.28 6.37
C GLU A 31 3.50 -16.14 7.55
N TYR A 32 2.61 -16.44 8.50
CA TYR A 32 2.93 -17.31 9.63
C TYR A 32 3.49 -18.68 9.25
N PRO A 33 3.00 -19.37 8.18
CA PRO A 33 3.57 -20.64 7.76
C PRO A 33 5.06 -20.54 7.38
N THR A 34 5.47 -19.46 6.73
CA THR A 34 6.88 -19.26 6.35
C THR A 34 7.70 -18.82 7.55
N PHE A 35 7.18 -18.00 8.46
CA PHE A 35 7.89 -17.64 9.70
C PHE A 35 8.11 -18.84 10.63
N ALA A 36 7.20 -19.80 10.66
CA ALA A 36 7.36 -21.02 11.45
C ALA A 36 8.59 -21.85 11.02
N THR A 37 9.01 -21.78 9.76
CA THR A 37 10.20 -22.48 9.27
C THR A 37 11.51 -21.99 9.90
N SER A 38 11.53 -20.73 10.37
CA SER A 38 12.71 -20.14 11.02
C SER A 38 12.77 -20.42 12.53
N GLY A 39 11.75 -21.06 13.10
CA GLY A 39 11.70 -21.43 14.51
C GLY A 39 11.98 -20.25 15.45
N PHE A 40 12.76 -20.46 16.51
CA PHE A 40 13.04 -19.43 17.53
C PHE A 40 13.78 -18.19 16.97
N SER A 41 14.50 -18.32 15.84
CA SER A 41 15.17 -17.19 15.18
C SER A 41 14.19 -16.15 14.62
N LEU A 42 12.89 -16.46 14.52
CA LEU A 42 11.87 -15.51 14.08
C LEU A 42 11.86 -14.24 14.94
N VAL A 43 12.05 -14.38 16.26
CA VAL A 43 12.01 -13.24 17.20
C VAL A 43 13.15 -12.27 16.91
N PHE A 44 14.33 -12.80 16.57
CA PHE A 44 15.46 -11.97 16.18
C PHE A 44 15.18 -11.18 14.89
N PHE A 45 14.61 -11.81 13.87
CA PHE A 45 14.25 -11.13 12.62
C PHE A 45 13.13 -10.11 12.80
N LEU A 46 12.14 -10.38 13.65
CA LEU A 46 11.07 -9.43 13.96
C LEU A 46 11.60 -8.21 14.73
N LEU A 47 12.47 -8.40 15.72
CA LEU A 47 13.10 -7.29 16.45
C LEU A 47 14.01 -6.45 15.55
N LEU A 48 14.80 -7.11 14.70
CA LEU A 48 15.68 -6.43 13.75
C LEU A 48 14.88 -5.64 12.72
N GLY A 49 13.82 -6.23 12.15
CA GLY A 49 12.91 -5.54 11.23
C GLY A 49 12.16 -4.40 11.90
N GLY A 50 11.75 -4.56 13.16
CA GLY A 50 11.11 -3.50 13.93
C GLY A 50 12.03 -2.29 14.14
N ILE A 51 13.24 -2.52 14.63
CA ILE A 51 14.16 -1.45 15.04
C ILE A 51 14.87 -0.82 13.84
N LEU A 52 15.37 -1.61 12.89
CA LEU A 52 16.17 -1.10 11.77
C LEU A 52 15.34 -0.68 10.56
N TRP A 53 14.08 -1.12 10.45
CA TRP A 53 13.23 -0.81 9.29
C TRP A 53 11.94 -0.08 9.68
N PHE A 54 11.12 -0.65 10.57
CA PHE A 54 9.81 -0.09 10.89
C PHE A 54 9.89 1.29 11.57
N ILE A 55 10.75 1.45 12.58
CA ILE A 55 10.94 2.73 13.28
C ILE A 55 11.47 3.81 12.33
N PRO A 56 12.59 3.61 11.58
CA PRO A 56 13.10 4.64 10.68
C PRO A 56 12.12 5.04 9.57
N VAL A 57 11.45 4.08 8.94
CA VAL A 57 10.48 4.35 7.88
C VAL A 57 9.29 5.15 8.42
N GLY A 58 8.79 4.80 9.62
CA GLY A 58 7.70 5.51 10.28
C GLY A 58 8.05 6.95 10.61
N LEU A 59 9.25 7.20 11.17
CA LEU A 59 9.70 8.56 11.51
C LEU A 59 9.89 9.43 10.27
N CYS A 60 10.58 8.93 9.24
CA CYS A 60 10.79 9.70 8.01
C CYS A 60 9.47 9.99 7.29
N ALA A 61 8.55 9.02 7.23
CA ALA A 61 7.22 9.24 6.64
C ALA A 61 6.40 10.25 7.43
N ALA A 62 6.49 10.23 8.77
CA ALA A 62 5.78 11.18 9.62
C ALA A 62 6.29 12.62 9.41
N GLU A 63 7.61 12.84 9.36
CA GLU A 63 8.17 14.18 9.10
C GLU A 63 7.74 14.71 7.73
N MET A 64 7.80 13.87 6.68
CA MET A 64 7.39 14.27 5.33
C MET A 64 5.87 14.52 5.22
N ALA A 65 5.05 13.84 6.01
CA ALA A 65 3.60 14.02 6.03
C ALA A 65 3.17 15.34 6.69
N THR A 66 3.97 15.89 7.60
CA THR A 66 3.66 17.13 8.34
C THR A 66 4.20 18.40 7.69
N VAL A 67 4.81 18.29 6.50
CA VAL A 67 5.27 19.47 5.75
C VAL A 67 4.07 20.21 5.14
N ASP A 68 3.98 21.51 5.39
CA ASP A 68 2.89 22.36 4.88
C ASP A 68 2.76 22.26 3.35
N GLY A 69 1.55 21.94 2.88
CA GLY A 69 1.24 21.76 1.45
C GLY A 69 1.51 20.36 0.88
N TRP A 70 2.04 19.42 1.66
CA TRP A 70 2.30 18.03 1.22
C TRP A 70 1.31 17.00 1.81
N GLU A 71 0.30 17.47 2.53
CA GLU A 71 -0.61 16.63 3.33
C GLU A 71 -1.56 15.75 2.49
N GLU A 72 -2.03 16.24 1.34
CA GLU A 72 -3.08 15.54 0.55
C GLU A 72 -2.53 14.55 -0.50
N GLY A 73 -1.23 14.58 -0.79
CA GLY A 73 -0.65 13.84 -1.91
C GLY A 73 0.07 12.52 -1.54
N GLY A 74 0.24 12.22 -0.26
CA GLY A 74 0.91 11.02 0.24
C GLY A 74 2.33 10.83 -0.33
N VAL A 75 2.76 9.56 -0.49
CA VAL A 75 4.12 9.22 -0.97
C VAL A 75 4.43 9.83 -2.35
N PHE A 76 3.44 10.03 -3.21
CA PHE A 76 3.64 10.68 -4.51
C PHE A 76 4.09 12.14 -4.34
N ALA A 77 3.42 12.92 -3.49
CA ALA A 77 3.81 14.31 -3.25
C ALA A 77 5.18 14.39 -2.57
N TRP A 78 5.44 13.57 -1.56
CA TRP A 78 6.71 13.58 -0.82
C TRP A 78 7.92 13.32 -1.72
N VAL A 79 7.81 12.31 -2.59
CA VAL A 79 8.90 11.94 -3.52
C VAL A 79 8.96 12.89 -4.72
N SER A 80 7.81 13.36 -5.23
CA SER A 80 7.77 14.31 -6.35
C SER A 80 8.37 15.66 -5.98
N ASN A 81 8.14 16.15 -4.75
CA ASN A 81 8.64 17.44 -4.30
C ASN A 81 10.13 17.41 -3.92
N THR A 82 10.66 16.26 -3.51
CA THR A 82 12.09 16.12 -3.12
C THR A 82 13.00 15.70 -4.27
N LEU A 83 12.58 14.70 -5.06
CA LEU A 83 13.40 14.08 -6.10
C LEU A 83 12.93 14.45 -7.52
N GLY A 84 11.73 15.02 -7.65
CA GLY A 84 11.15 15.46 -8.92
C GLY A 84 10.04 14.53 -9.45
N PRO A 85 9.26 14.99 -10.44
CA PRO A 85 8.00 14.36 -10.86
C PRO A 85 8.17 12.95 -11.45
N ARG A 86 9.32 12.67 -12.07
CA ARG A 86 9.61 11.33 -12.62
C ARG A 86 9.76 10.27 -11.53
N TRP A 87 10.35 10.63 -10.40
CA TRP A 87 10.62 9.73 -9.29
C TRP A 87 9.38 9.58 -8.40
N GLY A 88 8.59 10.65 -8.25
CA GLY A 88 7.26 10.57 -7.63
C GLY A 88 6.36 9.56 -8.35
N PHE A 89 6.31 9.61 -9.69
CA PHE A 89 5.56 8.64 -10.49
C PHE A 89 6.07 7.20 -10.33
N ALA A 90 7.39 7.00 -10.25
CA ALA A 90 7.96 5.68 -10.00
C ALA A 90 7.57 5.14 -8.62
N ALA A 91 7.65 5.96 -7.57
CA ALA A 91 7.34 5.55 -6.20
C ALA A 91 5.89 5.09 -6.02
N ILE A 92 4.92 5.85 -6.53
CA ILE A 92 3.50 5.44 -6.47
C ILE A 92 3.21 4.19 -7.32
N SER A 93 3.92 4.04 -8.45
CA SER A 93 3.82 2.86 -9.30
C SER A 93 4.32 1.60 -8.58
N PHE A 94 5.41 1.70 -7.79
CA PHE A 94 5.90 0.58 -6.98
C PHE A 94 4.93 0.20 -5.86
N GLY A 95 4.26 1.17 -5.21
CA GLY A 95 3.21 0.88 -4.24
C GLY A 95 2.04 0.09 -4.85
N TYR A 96 1.64 0.42 -6.08
CA TYR A 96 0.62 -0.33 -6.81
C TYR A 96 1.09 -1.75 -7.20
N LEU A 97 2.30 -1.86 -7.77
CA LEU A 97 2.86 -3.16 -8.17
C LEU A 97 3.05 -4.10 -6.97
N GLN A 98 3.44 -3.57 -5.82
CA GLN A 98 3.56 -4.34 -4.59
C GLN A 98 2.22 -4.97 -4.20
N ILE A 99 1.10 -4.24 -4.28
CA ILE A 99 -0.23 -4.78 -3.99
C ILE A 99 -0.60 -5.85 -5.01
N ALA A 100 -0.34 -5.62 -6.31
CA ALA A 100 -0.64 -6.58 -7.37
C ALA A 100 0.08 -7.92 -7.17
N ILE A 101 1.35 -7.89 -6.75
CA ILE A 101 2.14 -9.10 -6.45
C ILE A 101 1.72 -9.68 -5.09
N GLY A 102 1.42 -8.83 -4.10
CA GLY A 102 0.98 -9.23 -2.75
C GLY A 102 -0.35 -9.97 -2.71
N PHE A 103 -1.18 -9.86 -3.76
CA PHE A 103 -2.40 -10.67 -3.89
C PHE A 103 -2.13 -12.16 -4.12
N ILE A 104 -0.96 -12.54 -4.65
CA ILE A 104 -0.60 -13.93 -4.94
C ILE A 104 -0.57 -14.81 -3.67
N PRO A 105 0.18 -14.47 -2.60
CA PRO A 105 0.18 -15.26 -1.37
C PRO A 105 -1.20 -15.34 -0.70
N MET A 106 -2.03 -14.30 -0.83
CA MET A 106 -3.41 -14.35 -0.32
C MET A 106 -4.27 -15.38 -1.06
N LEU A 107 -4.15 -15.45 -2.39
CA LEU A 107 -4.83 -16.48 -3.19
C LEU A 107 -4.35 -17.89 -2.81
N TYR A 108 -3.05 -18.09 -2.59
CA TYR A 108 -2.53 -19.38 -2.13
C TYR A 108 -3.07 -19.76 -0.74
N PHE A 109 -3.21 -18.81 0.17
CA PHE A 109 -3.79 -19.05 1.49
C PHE A 109 -5.27 -19.46 1.39
N VAL A 110 -6.05 -18.80 0.54
CA VAL A 110 -7.48 -19.15 0.30
C VAL A 110 -7.61 -20.53 -0.35
N LEU A 111 -6.79 -20.86 -1.34
CA LEU A 111 -6.78 -22.18 -1.97
C LEU A 111 -6.37 -23.29 -0.97
N GLY A 112 -5.39 -23.02 -0.11
CA GLY A 112 -5.02 -23.91 0.98
C GLY A 112 -6.18 -24.17 1.94
N ALA A 113 -6.85 -23.12 2.41
CA ALA A 113 -8.01 -23.25 3.30
C ALA A 113 -9.18 -24.02 2.64
N LEU A 114 -9.48 -23.74 1.36
CA LEU A 114 -10.52 -24.46 0.62
C LEU A 114 -10.19 -25.94 0.40
N SER A 115 -8.92 -26.28 0.15
CA SER A 115 -8.48 -27.68 0.02
C SER A 115 -8.72 -28.48 1.30
N TYR A 116 -8.47 -27.87 2.47
CA TYR A 116 -8.76 -28.49 3.77
C TYR A 116 -10.26 -28.71 4.02
N ILE A 117 -11.12 -27.77 3.61
CA ILE A 117 -12.58 -27.86 3.81
C ILE A 117 -13.22 -28.91 2.89
N LEU A 118 -12.83 -28.95 1.61
CA LEU A 118 -13.42 -29.83 0.60
C LEU A 118 -12.79 -31.23 0.54
N LYS A 119 -11.77 -31.52 1.39
CA LYS A 119 -10.96 -32.75 1.36
C LYS A 119 -10.49 -33.15 -0.05
N TRP A 120 -10.20 -32.16 -0.89
CA TRP A 120 -9.69 -32.36 -2.24
C TRP A 120 -8.22 -31.93 -2.29
N PRO A 121 -7.26 -32.87 -2.15
CA PRO A 121 -5.83 -32.54 -2.09
C PRO A 121 -5.25 -32.05 -3.43
N ALA A 122 -5.87 -32.42 -4.56
CA ALA A 122 -5.44 -31.99 -5.90
C ALA A 122 -5.41 -30.46 -6.09
N LEU A 123 -6.20 -29.70 -5.33
CA LEU A 123 -6.21 -28.23 -5.43
C LEU A 123 -4.96 -27.57 -4.85
N ASN A 124 -4.20 -28.29 -4.00
CA ASN A 124 -2.98 -27.79 -3.37
C ASN A 124 -1.71 -28.37 -4.00
N GLU A 125 -1.78 -29.59 -4.55
CA GLU A 125 -0.63 -30.32 -5.10
C GLU A 125 -0.42 -30.11 -6.61
N ASP A 126 -1.48 -29.87 -7.40
CA ASP A 126 -1.34 -29.69 -8.85
C ASP A 126 -0.80 -28.28 -9.19
N PRO A 127 0.39 -28.16 -9.81
CA PRO A 127 1.01 -26.87 -10.10
C PRO A 127 0.24 -26.08 -11.16
N ILE A 128 -0.55 -26.74 -12.00
CA ILE A 128 -1.30 -26.12 -13.10
C ILE A 128 -2.47 -25.29 -12.54
N THR A 129 -3.32 -25.84 -11.67
CA THR A 129 -4.45 -25.11 -11.07
C THR A 129 -3.99 -23.95 -10.17
N LYS A 130 -2.90 -24.15 -9.42
CA LYS A 130 -2.26 -23.10 -8.61
C LYS A 130 -1.71 -21.94 -9.43
N ASN A 131 -1.02 -22.26 -10.53
CA ASN A 131 -0.40 -21.25 -11.39
C ASN A 131 -1.41 -20.54 -12.27
N TYR A 132 -2.42 -21.23 -12.83
CA TYR A 132 -3.46 -20.61 -13.65
C TYR A 132 -4.31 -19.61 -12.86
N CYS A 133 -4.74 -19.94 -11.64
CA CYS A 133 -5.55 -19.02 -10.82
C CYS A 133 -4.75 -17.77 -10.40
N SER A 134 -3.47 -17.95 -10.04
CA SER A 134 -2.58 -16.85 -9.66
C SER A 134 -2.20 -15.98 -10.87
N THR A 135 -1.84 -16.58 -12.02
CA THR A 135 -1.48 -15.81 -13.23
C THR A 135 -2.65 -15.07 -13.85
N HIS A 136 -3.88 -15.60 -13.83
CA HIS A 136 -5.02 -14.90 -14.43
C HIS A 136 -5.38 -13.62 -13.66
N HIS A 137 -5.24 -13.62 -12.32
CA HIS A 137 -5.43 -12.42 -11.51
C HIS A 137 -4.25 -11.44 -11.65
N SER A 138 -3.01 -11.93 -11.66
CA SER A 138 -1.82 -11.10 -11.85
C SER A 138 -1.71 -10.48 -13.24
N LEU A 139 -2.18 -11.16 -14.30
CA LEU A 139 -2.25 -10.58 -15.66
C LEU A 139 -3.30 -9.47 -15.73
N GLY A 140 -4.47 -9.68 -15.11
CA GLY A 140 -5.52 -8.65 -15.00
C GLY A 140 -5.03 -7.42 -14.25
N ALA A 141 -4.30 -7.61 -13.15
CA ALA A 141 -3.68 -6.53 -12.39
C ALA A 141 -2.55 -5.84 -13.17
N GLY A 142 -1.74 -6.58 -13.95
CA GLY A 142 -0.70 -6.01 -14.81
C GLY A 142 -1.26 -5.15 -15.95
N ILE A 143 -2.36 -5.58 -16.59
CA ILE A 143 -3.06 -4.79 -17.61
C ILE A 143 -3.69 -3.54 -16.98
N ASN A 144 -4.27 -3.65 -15.78
CA ASN A 144 -4.78 -2.48 -15.03
C ASN A 144 -3.64 -1.55 -14.57
N ALA A 145 -2.47 -2.07 -14.19
CA ALA A 145 -1.28 -1.27 -13.87
C ALA A 145 -0.83 -0.43 -15.07
N VAL A 146 -0.80 -1.06 -16.26
CA VAL A 146 -0.44 -0.40 -17.51
C VAL A 146 -1.52 0.61 -17.92
N TRP A 147 -2.79 0.31 -17.69
CA TRP A 147 -3.90 1.23 -17.93
C TRP A 147 -3.85 2.43 -16.96
N VAL A 148 -3.64 2.21 -15.66
CA VAL A 148 -3.45 3.26 -14.66
C VAL A 148 -2.21 4.09 -14.98
N ALA A 149 -1.08 3.47 -15.34
CA ALA A 149 0.12 4.18 -15.75
C ALA A 149 -0.09 5.03 -17.02
N ARG A 150 -0.87 4.54 -18.00
CA ARG A 150 -1.27 5.33 -19.18
C ARG A 150 -2.28 6.42 -18.82
N ASN A 151 -3.18 6.17 -17.88
CA ASN A 151 -4.22 7.12 -17.49
C ASN A 151 -3.64 8.27 -16.65
N THR A 152 -2.78 7.98 -15.68
CA THR A 152 -2.05 8.98 -14.88
C THR A 152 -1.10 9.81 -15.74
N ARG A 153 -0.44 9.22 -16.76
CA ARG A 153 0.34 9.98 -17.74
C ARG A 153 -0.53 10.96 -18.54
N ARG A 154 -1.77 10.61 -18.89
CA ARG A 154 -2.71 11.51 -19.58
C ARG A 154 -3.17 12.66 -18.68
N GLU A 155 -3.41 12.40 -17.40
CA GLU A 155 -3.80 13.45 -16.44
C GLU A 155 -2.65 14.42 -16.14
N LEU A 156 -1.40 13.93 -16.03
CA LEU A 156 -0.22 14.78 -15.88
C LEU A 156 0.05 15.66 -17.12
N LEU A 157 -0.22 15.14 -18.32
CA LEU A 157 -0.14 15.94 -19.56
C LEU A 157 -1.23 17.01 -19.63
N LYS A 158 -2.43 16.74 -19.10
CA LYS A 158 -3.52 17.74 -18.98
C LYS A 158 -3.19 18.83 -17.95
N LEU A 159 -2.53 18.47 -16.86
CA LEU A 159 -2.03 19.43 -15.87
C LEU A 159 -0.90 20.29 -16.44
N ALA A 160 -0.02 19.72 -17.26
CA ALA A 160 1.03 20.47 -17.97
C ALA A 160 0.50 21.37 -19.10
N SER A 161 -0.70 21.10 -19.65
CA SER A 161 -1.33 21.91 -20.69
C SER A 161 -2.42 22.88 -20.19
N SER A 162 -2.80 22.81 -18.91
CA SER A 162 -3.81 23.70 -18.35
C SER A 162 -3.14 24.95 -17.73
N PRO A 163 -3.71 26.15 -17.91
CA PRO A 163 -3.13 27.43 -17.45
C PRO A 163 -3.11 27.62 -15.91
N VAL A 164 -3.24 26.54 -15.14
CA VAL A 164 -3.34 26.57 -13.67
C VAL A 164 -1.97 26.78 -13.00
N SER A 165 -0.87 26.73 -13.76
CA SER A 165 0.46 27.12 -13.28
C SER A 165 0.56 28.58 -12.81
N CYS A 166 -0.44 29.44 -13.13
CA CYS A 166 -0.49 30.83 -12.66
C CYS A 166 -1.26 31.03 -11.34
N TYR A 167 -2.03 30.05 -10.84
CA TYR A 167 -2.88 30.25 -9.65
C TYR A 167 -2.19 29.93 -8.32
N LEU A 168 -1.02 29.28 -8.33
CA LEU A 168 -0.28 28.90 -7.11
C LEU A 168 0.64 30.01 -6.56
N HIS A 169 0.39 31.27 -6.95
CA HIS A 169 1.06 32.45 -6.38
C HIS A 169 0.10 33.43 -5.70
N LEU A 170 -1.18 33.07 -5.50
CA LEU A 170 -2.15 34.00 -4.91
C LEU A 170 -3.19 33.44 -3.94
N PHE A 171 -3.00 32.24 -3.37
CA PHE A 171 -3.72 31.81 -2.17
C PHE A 171 -2.83 30.93 -1.30
#